data_AF-A0A2G9U6R5-F1
#
_entry.id   AF-A0A2G9U6R5-F1
#
_cell.length_a   1.000
_cell.length_b   1.000
_cell.length_c   1.000
_cell.angle_alpha   90.00
_cell.angle_beta   90.00
_cell.angle_gamma   90.00
#
_symmetry.space_group_name_H-M   'P 1'
#
loop_
_entity.id
_entity.type
_entity.pdbx_description
1 polymer ?
#
loop_
_entity_poly.entity_id
_entity_poly.type
_entity_poly.pdbx_seq_one_letter_code
_entity_poly.pdbx_strand_id
1 'polypeptide(L)'
;MLTGIFILSVYFADCEKYLLEYEHSVLLTITPILSLLCVVSSLEPKFIRLTVLFSIITATSLFPLLFTLFEIPIKYCASTTYTVLLLLMIRYTFQIDIQSLMTLPSLFYVFGLLLIEFYATFVHQVIFGTNLAFLPLMVISVYNAVGVLACYIWLIVLVFDDDIGVAYKKKHCELIEGFIKAGHYPVQAVESLEEVEVVGGIDISTSKSNNGFAVVAFSVFEYPSMRPLAIFDDVAVITEPYITDYLAVREAAPVADFVNKVLADYPHLRPDVILCDGNGQFHIRRCGLACHIGALTGIATIGVAKNLNLSLLKAAGADDDVLKASEELVANVSSQSSDGYAPFDVILPVLMNVTRLGGSKIPVYVSAGYGIELDLATKLADLHSREKVREYFDS
;
A
#
# COMPACT_ATOMS: atom_id res chain seq x y z
N MET A 1 1.69 31.49 -0.86
CA MET A 1 0.51 31.20 -1.70
C MET A 1 -0.53 30.37 -0.96
N LEU A 2 -0.13 29.28 -0.28
CA LEU A 2 -0.94 28.58 0.74
C LEU A 2 -1.36 29.49 1.90
N THR A 3 -0.43 30.36 2.30
CA THR A 3 -0.68 31.51 3.17
C THR A 3 -1.79 32.41 2.64
N GLY A 4 -1.99 32.53 1.32
CA GLY A 4 -3.03 33.38 0.73
C GLY A 4 -4.43 32.79 0.86
N ILE A 5 -4.59 31.48 0.69
CA ILE A 5 -5.88 30.78 0.93
C ILE A 5 -6.19 30.75 2.43
N PHE A 6 -5.16 30.48 3.26
CA PHE A 6 -5.25 30.56 4.71
C PHE A 6 -5.63 31.98 5.16
N ILE A 7 -4.92 33.01 4.69
CA ILE A 7 -5.22 34.42 4.97
C ILE A 7 -6.60 34.80 4.46
N LEU A 8 -7.05 34.35 3.27
CA LEU A 8 -8.40 34.66 2.80
C LEU A 8 -9.47 34.00 3.71
N SER A 9 -9.26 32.76 4.13
CA SER A 9 -10.18 32.04 5.03
C SER A 9 -10.21 32.65 6.44
N VAL A 10 -9.05 33.05 6.98
CA VAL A 10 -8.91 33.72 8.27
C VAL A 10 -9.42 35.16 8.20
N TYR A 11 -9.18 35.87 7.10
CA TYR A 11 -9.61 37.26 6.90
C TYR A 11 -11.13 37.35 6.71
N PHE A 12 -11.76 36.40 6.00
CA PHE A 12 -13.22 36.31 5.98
C PHE A 12 -13.78 35.97 7.38
N ALA A 13 -13.18 35.01 8.09
CA ALA A 13 -13.59 34.68 9.47
C ALA A 13 -13.40 35.87 10.46
N ASP A 14 -12.33 36.65 10.32
CA ASP A 14 -12.04 37.83 11.16
C ASP A 14 -12.87 39.06 10.77
N CYS A 15 -13.12 39.30 9.48
CA CYS A 15 -14.04 40.36 9.04
C CYS A 15 -15.45 40.15 9.59
N GLU A 16 -15.87 38.89 9.73
CA GLU A 16 -17.18 38.51 10.22
C GLU A 16 -17.28 38.59 11.76
N LYS A 17 -16.17 38.26 12.46
CA LYS A 17 -15.99 38.51 13.90
C LYS A 17 -16.11 39.98 14.29
N TYR A 18 -15.72 40.89 13.39
CA TYR A 18 -15.85 42.34 13.60
C TYR A 18 -17.26 42.88 13.29
N LEU A 19 -18.09 42.13 12.56
CA LEU A 19 -19.42 42.58 12.12
C LEU A 19 -20.57 42.06 13.01
N LEU A 20 -20.39 40.94 13.72
CA LEU A 20 -21.47 40.26 14.45
C LEU A 20 -21.00 39.83 15.84
N GLU A 21 -21.40 40.56 16.89
CA GLU A 21 -21.17 40.23 18.31
C GLU A 21 -21.91 38.95 18.80
N TYR A 22 -22.09 37.91 17.95
CA TYR A 22 -22.84 36.70 18.31
C TYR A 22 -22.25 35.36 17.82
N GLU A 23 -22.38 34.37 18.71
CA GLU A 23 -22.00 32.94 18.73
C GLU A 23 -20.55 32.53 18.35
N HIS A 24 -19.71 32.51 19.38
CA HIS A 24 -18.35 31.95 19.41
C HIS A 24 -18.24 30.44 19.06
N SER A 25 -19.31 29.66 19.14
CA SER A 25 -19.24 28.18 19.21
C SER A 25 -18.98 27.49 17.87
N VAL A 26 -19.62 27.93 16.79
CA VAL A 26 -19.54 27.26 15.47
C VAL A 26 -18.28 27.69 14.73
N LEU A 27 -17.96 28.99 14.72
CA LEU A 27 -16.80 29.54 14.02
C LEU A 27 -15.47 29.07 14.62
N LEU A 28 -15.40 28.88 15.95
CA LEU A 28 -14.22 28.36 16.65
C LEU A 28 -13.91 26.89 16.27
N THR A 29 -14.94 26.13 15.90
CA THR A 29 -14.80 24.72 15.51
C THR A 29 -14.43 24.58 14.03
N ILE A 30 -15.02 25.40 13.15
CA ILE A 30 -14.88 25.24 11.70
C ILE A 30 -13.56 25.84 11.16
N THR A 31 -13.14 27.01 11.66
CA THR A 31 -11.92 27.71 11.19
C THR A 31 -10.63 26.87 11.33
N PRO A 32 -10.31 26.22 12.47
CA PRO A 32 -9.11 25.41 12.58
C PRO A 32 -9.17 24.15 11.70
N ILE A 33 -10.36 23.58 11.49
CA ILE A 33 -10.54 22.40 10.64
C ILE A 33 -10.36 22.76 9.17
N LEU A 34 -10.98 23.85 8.71
CA LEU A 34 -10.86 24.30 7.32
C LEU A 34 -9.41 24.65 6.98
N SER A 35 -8.71 25.32 7.89
CA SER A 35 -7.29 25.66 7.72
C SER A 35 -6.39 24.42 7.68
N LEU A 36 -6.59 23.45 8.57
CA LEU A 36 -5.89 22.15 8.52
C LEU A 36 -6.12 21.44 7.20
N LEU A 37 -7.37 21.39 6.72
CA LEU A 37 -7.73 20.70 5.49
C LEU A 37 -7.13 21.36 4.24
N CYS A 38 -7.02 22.69 4.24
CA CYS A 38 -6.30 23.44 3.20
C CYS A 38 -4.81 23.10 3.17
N VAL A 39 -4.17 22.95 4.34
CA VAL A 39 -2.76 22.54 4.44
C VAL A 39 -2.58 21.10 3.95
N VAL A 40 -3.39 20.17 4.43
CA VAL A 40 -3.30 18.75 4.06
C VAL A 40 -3.56 18.55 2.56
N SER A 41 -4.53 19.25 1.98
CA SER A 41 -4.82 19.19 0.53
C SER A 41 -3.68 19.70 -0.35
N SER A 42 -2.80 20.52 0.21
CA SER A 42 -1.61 21.01 -0.49
C SER A 42 -0.46 20.00 -0.53
N LEU A 43 -0.46 19.06 0.42
CA LEU A 43 0.50 17.97 0.49
C LEU A 43 -0.01 16.77 -0.29
N GLU A 44 -1.30 16.47 -0.17
CA GLU A 44 -1.93 15.29 -0.73
C GLU A 44 -3.19 15.67 -1.54
N PRO A 45 -3.14 15.56 -2.89
CA PRO A 45 -4.25 15.97 -3.76
C PRO A 45 -5.59 15.24 -3.49
N LYS A 46 -5.57 14.09 -2.82
CA LYS A 46 -6.79 13.31 -2.49
C LYS A 46 -7.78 14.09 -1.62
N PHE A 47 -7.33 15.07 -0.83
CA PHE A 47 -8.20 15.88 0.04
C PHE A 47 -8.83 17.11 -0.62
N ILE A 48 -8.42 17.48 -1.83
CA ILE A 48 -8.85 18.73 -2.48
C ILE A 48 -10.38 18.80 -2.62
N ARG A 49 -11.03 17.72 -3.06
CA ARG A 49 -12.50 17.68 -3.24
C ARG A 49 -13.25 17.88 -1.91
N LEU A 50 -12.76 17.26 -0.85
CA LEU A 50 -13.29 17.41 0.49
C LEU A 50 -13.16 18.87 0.98
N THR A 51 -12.02 19.52 0.71
CA THR A 51 -11.80 20.94 1.02
C THR A 51 -12.81 21.83 0.34
N VAL A 52 -13.08 21.64 -0.96
CA VAL A 52 -14.05 22.46 -1.68
C VAL A 52 -15.44 22.34 -1.07
N LEU A 53 -15.92 21.13 -0.84
CA LEU A 53 -17.25 20.90 -0.28
C LEU A 53 -17.37 21.46 1.14
N PHE A 54 -16.37 21.24 1.99
CA PHE A 54 -16.35 21.74 3.36
C PHE A 54 -16.32 23.27 3.42
N SER A 55 -15.59 23.94 2.53
CA SER A 55 -15.58 25.40 2.39
C SER A 55 -16.95 25.97 2.00
N ILE A 56 -17.68 25.31 1.10
CA ILE A 56 -19.03 25.74 0.67
C ILE A 56 -20.03 25.61 1.83
N ILE A 57 -19.99 24.49 2.56
CA ILE A 57 -20.83 24.27 3.74
C ILE A 57 -20.51 25.33 4.82
N THR A 58 -19.23 25.62 5.03
CA THR A 58 -18.78 26.62 6.00
C THR A 58 -19.28 28.01 5.66
N ALA A 59 -19.10 28.45 4.41
CA ALA A 59 -19.54 29.76 3.96
C ALA A 59 -21.05 29.94 4.18
N THR A 60 -21.85 28.97 3.76
CA THR A 60 -23.32 29.02 3.91
C THR A 60 -23.84 28.84 5.32
N SER A 61 -23.07 28.20 6.22
CA SER A 61 -23.42 28.07 7.65
C SER A 61 -23.27 29.37 8.42
N LEU A 62 -22.48 30.31 7.91
CA LEU A 62 -22.13 31.55 8.60
C LEU A 62 -23.11 32.70 8.28
N PHE A 63 -23.65 32.68 7.06
CA PHE A 63 -24.58 33.71 6.58
C PHE A 63 -26.02 33.77 7.13
N PRO A 64 -26.60 32.76 7.84
CA PRO A 64 -27.93 32.89 8.44
C PRO A 64 -28.05 34.03 9.46
N LEU A 65 -26.92 34.62 9.89
CA LEU A 65 -26.85 35.75 10.81
C LEU A 65 -27.11 37.12 10.14
N LEU A 66 -27.10 37.20 8.81
CA LEU A 66 -27.48 38.39 8.03
C LEU A 66 -28.94 38.28 7.59
N PHE A 67 -29.86 38.88 8.35
CA PHE A 67 -31.31 38.70 8.18
C PHE A 67 -32.06 39.95 7.74
N THR A 68 -31.42 41.12 7.67
CA THR A 68 -32.13 42.33 7.22
C THR A 68 -32.32 42.33 5.71
N LEU A 69 -33.45 42.88 5.23
CA LEU A 69 -33.79 42.91 3.80
C LEU A 69 -32.71 43.60 2.93
N PHE A 70 -31.93 44.51 3.52
CA PHE A 70 -30.84 45.21 2.85
C PHE A 70 -29.54 44.40 2.78
N GLU A 71 -29.35 43.42 3.67
CA GLU A 71 -28.14 42.59 3.76
C GLU A 71 -28.21 41.35 2.85
N ILE A 72 -29.40 40.93 2.42
CA ILE A 72 -29.61 39.74 1.57
C ILE A 72 -28.78 39.79 0.27
N PRO A 73 -28.74 40.91 -0.50
CA PRO A 73 -27.91 40.98 -1.70
C PRO A 73 -26.41 40.88 -1.40
N ILE A 74 -25.97 41.45 -0.28
CA ILE A 74 -24.57 41.43 0.16
C ILE A 74 -24.16 40.00 0.49
N LYS A 75 -25.00 39.27 1.22
CA LYS A 75 -24.81 37.85 1.54
C LYS A 75 -24.55 37.01 0.27
N TYR A 76 -25.44 37.08 -0.71
CA TYR A 76 -25.31 36.24 -1.92
C TYR A 76 -24.10 36.63 -2.77
N CYS A 77 -23.81 37.94 -2.89
CA CYS A 77 -22.60 38.41 -3.57
C CYS A 77 -21.32 37.93 -2.88
N ALA A 78 -21.24 38.04 -1.55
CA ALA A 78 -20.08 37.60 -0.78
C ALA A 78 -19.88 36.08 -0.88
N SER A 79 -20.94 35.29 -0.69
CA SER A 79 -20.89 33.84 -0.80
C SER A 79 -20.46 33.37 -2.20
N THR A 80 -21.05 33.97 -3.24
CA THR A 80 -20.73 33.61 -4.63
C THR A 80 -19.28 33.99 -4.96
N THR A 81 -18.84 35.18 -4.54
CA THR A 81 -17.46 35.64 -4.76
C THR A 81 -16.47 34.73 -4.07
N TYR A 82 -16.73 34.35 -2.82
CA TYR A 82 -15.90 33.40 -2.07
C TYR A 82 -15.79 32.05 -2.80
N THR A 83 -16.91 31.45 -3.21
CA THR A 83 -16.90 30.16 -3.92
C THR A 83 -16.17 30.24 -5.26
N VAL A 84 -16.36 31.31 -6.04
CA VAL A 84 -15.66 31.51 -7.32
C VAL A 84 -14.15 31.67 -7.10
N LEU A 85 -13.73 32.49 -6.14
CA LEU A 85 -12.31 32.68 -5.82
C LEU A 85 -11.66 31.37 -5.36
N LEU A 86 -12.34 30.60 -4.51
CA LEU A 86 -11.87 29.29 -4.05
C LEU A 86 -11.62 28.33 -5.23
N LEU A 87 -12.58 28.20 -6.14
CA LEU A 87 -12.46 27.32 -7.31
C LEU A 87 -11.36 27.77 -8.27
N LEU A 88 -11.22 29.07 -8.51
CA LEU A 88 -10.15 29.64 -9.35
C LEU A 88 -8.77 29.41 -8.72
N MET A 89 -8.65 29.59 -7.41
CA MET A 89 -7.40 29.35 -6.68
C MET A 89 -6.98 27.88 -6.73
N ILE A 90 -7.92 26.95 -6.60
CA ILE A 90 -7.65 25.51 -6.70
C ILE A 90 -7.28 25.13 -8.13
N ARG A 91 -7.99 25.65 -9.14
CA ARG A 91 -7.65 25.45 -10.55
C ARG A 91 -6.23 25.95 -10.86
N TYR A 92 -5.89 27.15 -10.39
CA TYR A 92 -4.56 27.72 -10.61
C TYR A 92 -3.45 26.94 -9.90
N THR A 93 -3.69 26.52 -8.66
CA THR A 93 -2.69 25.86 -7.81
C THR A 93 -2.44 24.42 -8.21
N PHE A 94 -3.50 23.65 -8.47
CA PHE A 94 -3.41 22.21 -8.72
C PHE A 94 -3.56 21.83 -10.19
N GLN A 95 -3.87 22.79 -11.08
CA GLN A 95 -4.12 22.56 -12.51
C GLN A 95 -5.22 21.50 -12.77
N ILE A 96 -6.20 21.43 -11.87
CA ILE A 96 -7.33 20.51 -11.94
C ILE A 96 -8.55 21.20 -12.57
N ASP A 97 -9.27 20.49 -13.44
CA ASP A 97 -10.51 20.98 -14.03
C ASP A 97 -11.63 21.10 -13.00
N ILE A 98 -12.34 22.23 -13.03
CA ILE A 98 -13.42 22.56 -12.07
C ILE A 98 -14.53 21.51 -12.07
N GLN A 99 -14.86 20.96 -13.23
CA GLN A 99 -15.90 19.92 -13.36
C GLN A 99 -15.53 18.63 -12.61
N SER A 100 -14.23 18.33 -12.47
CA SER A 100 -13.75 17.15 -11.76
C SER A 100 -13.69 17.32 -10.24
N LEU A 101 -13.84 18.56 -9.74
CA LEU A 101 -13.85 18.88 -8.30
C LEU A 101 -15.22 18.60 -7.67
N MET A 102 -16.31 18.88 -8.39
CA MET A 102 -17.68 18.75 -7.91
C MET A 102 -18.33 17.48 -8.48
N THR A 103 -18.22 16.39 -7.72
CA THR A 103 -18.89 15.12 -8.05
C THR A 103 -20.42 15.26 -7.98
N LEU A 104 -21.15 14.35 -8.65
CA LEU A 104 -22.62 14.33 -8.62
C LEU A 104 -23.22 14.39 -7.20
N PRO A 105 -22.72 13.63 -6.20
CA PRO A 105 -23.21 13.76 -4.82
C PRO A 105 -23.00 15.16 -4.22
N SER A 106 -21.83 15.76 -4.44
CA SER A 106 -21.51 17.11 -3.96
C SER A 106 -22.44 18.16 -4.59
N LEU A 107 -22.71 18.03 -5.89
CA LEU A 107 -23.64 18.91 -6.60
C LEU A 107 -25.06 18.78 -6.07
N PHE A 108 -25.54 17.56 -5.80
CA PHE A 108 -26.86 17.34 -5.23
C PHE A 108 -27.00 18.01 -3.86
N TYR A 109 -25.98 17.87 -3.01
CA TYR A 109 -25.97 18.53 -1.70
C TYR A 109 -25.98 20.07 -1.84
N VAL A 110 -25.13 20.64 -2.69
CA VAL A 110 -25.07 22.10 -2.91
C VAL A 110 -26.38 22.63 -3.50
N PHE A 111 -27.01 21.88 -4.40
CA PHE A 111 -28.32 22.26 -4.93
C PHE A 111 -29.42 22.24 -3.85
N GLY A 112 -29.46 21.21 -3.01
CA GLY A 112 -30.38 21.15 -1.87
C GLY A 112 -30.19 22.30 -0.88
N LEU A 113 -28.94 22.72 -0.67
CA LEU A 113 -28.60 23.87 0.16
C LEU A 113 -29.19 25.17 -0.39
N LEU A 114 -29.07 25.40 -1.70
CA LEU A 114 -29.66 26.57 -2.38
C LEU A 114 -31.19 26.58 -2.28
N LEU A 115 -31.83 25.42 -2.38
CA LEU A 115 -33.29 25.30 -2.21
C LEU A 115 -33.74 25.63 -0.78
N ILE A 116 -32.98 25.16 0.22
CA ILE A 116 -33.26 25.44 1.63
C ILE A 116 -33.05 26.93 1.93
N GLU A 117 -32.00 27.55 1.39
CA GLU A 117 -31.81 28.99 1.52
C GLU A 117 -32.95 29.78 0.86
N PHE A 118 -33.36 29.40 -0.35
CA PHE A 118 -34.49 30.03 -1.03
C PHE A 118 -35.78 29.91 -0.21
N TYR A 119 -36.02 28.74 0.38
CA TYR A 119 -37.13 28.53 1.30
C TYR A 119 -37.05 29.48 2.51
N ALA A 120 -35.88 29.52 3.16
CA ALA A 120 -35.68 30.29 4.37
C ALA A 120 -35.84 31.79 4.16
N THR A 121 -35.35 32.32 3.03
CA THR A 121 -35.36 33.75 2.73
C THR A 121 -36.71 34.22 2.19
N PHE A 122 -37.35 33.48 1.28
CA PHE A 122 -38.53 33.96 0.57
C PHE A 122 -39.80 33.19 0.94
N VAL A 123 -39.77 31.86 0.85
CA VAL A 123 -40.98 31.04 0.93
C VAL A 123 -41.55 31.04 2.35
N HIS A 124 -40.70 30.97 3.38
CA HIS A 124 -41.15 30.95 4.77
C HIS A 124 -41.87 32.26 5.15
N GLN A 125 -41.31 33.41 4.76
CA GLN A 125 -41.92 34.71 5.03
C GLN A 125 -43.30 34.85 4.37
N VAL A 126 -43.48 34.30 3.16
CA VAL A 126 -44.76 34.33 2.44
C VAL A 126 -45.82 33.43 3.07
N ILE A 127 -45.43 32.23 3.53
CA ILE A 127 -46.39 31.22 4.03
C ILE A 127 -46.71 31.41 5.51
N PHE A 128 -45.70 31.63 6.34
CA PHE A 128 -45.84 31.63 7.80
C PHE A 128 -45.77 33.03 8.42
N GLY A 129 -45.34 34.04 7.66
CA GLY A 129 -45.21 35.41 8.14
C GLY A 129 -44.24 35.49 9.32
N THR A 130 -44.72 35.94 10.47
CA THR A 130 -43.95 36.00 11.73
C THR A 130 -44.08 34.76 12.59
N ASN A 131 -44.98 33.83 12.25
CA ASN A 131 -45.11 32.57 12.98
C ASN A 131 -43.92 31.67 12.66
N LEU A 132 -43.42 30.94 13.67
CA LEU A 132 -42.28 30.02 13.52
C LEU A 132 -40.98 30.67 13.03
N ALA A 133 -40.68 31.91 13.49
CA ALA A 133 -39.50 32.67 13.08
C ALA A 133 -38.15 31.93 13.18
N PHE A 134 -38.03 30.93 14.06
CA PHE A 134 -36.81 30.13 14.24
C PHE A 134 -36.72 28.90 13.31
N LEU A 135 -37.80 28.51 12.65
CA LEU A 135 -37.84 27.30 11.82
C LEU A 135 -36.86 27.36 10.62
N PRO A 136 -36.75 28.47 9.86
CA PRO A 136 -35.77 28.57 8.77
C PRO A 136 -34.33 28.36 9.23
N LEU A 137 -33.96 28.99 10.36
CA LEU A 137 -32.63 28.89 10.93
C LEU A 137 -32.33 27.45 11.37
N MET A 138 -33.32 26.77 11.97
CA MET A 138 -33.21 25.38 12.37
C MET A 138 -33.00 24.45 11.16
N VAL A 139 -33.76 24.64 10.08
CA VAL A 139 -33.64 23.80 8.87
C VAL A 139 -32.27 23.96 8.21
N ILE A 140 -31.76 25.19 8.09
CA ILE A 140 -30.41 25.45 7.57
C ILE A 140 -29.36 24.80 8.46
N SER A 141 -29.47 24.98 9.79
CA SER A 141 -28.53 24.42 10.76
C SER A 141 -28.48 22.87 10.69
N VAL A 142 -29.65 22.21 10.69
CA VAL A 142 -29.73 20.74 10.58
C VAL A 142 -29.14 20.24 9.27
N TYR A 143 -29.44 20.91 8.15
CA TYR A 143 -28.90 20.53 6.85
C TYR A 143 -27.37 20.65 6.79
N ASN A 144 -26.83 21.77 7.27
CA ASN A 144 -25.39 21.98 7.34
C ASN A 144 -24.70 21.04 8.32
N ALA A 145 -25.32 20.68 9.44
CA ALA A 145 -24.81 19.69 10.36
C ALA A 145 -24.67 18.30 9.70
N VAL A 146 -25.66 17.89 8.89
CA VAL A 146 -25.58 16.65 8.09
C VAL A 146 -24.45 16.72 7.08
N GLY A 147 -24.26 17.86 6.40
CA GLY A 147 -23.14 18.07 5.47
C GLY A 147 -21.78 17.99 6.14
N VAL A 148 -21.59 18.66 7.28
CA VAL A 148 -20.36 18.60 8.09
C VAL A 148 -20.08 17.17 8.55
N LEU A 149 -21.09 16.45 9.04
CA LEU A 149 -20.95 15.06 9.45
C LEU A 149 -20.53 14.15 8.28
N ALA A 150 -21.14 14.32 7.11
CA ALA A 150 -20.76 13.58 5.90
C ALA A 150 -19.32 13.88 5.48
N CYS A 151 -18.89 15.14 5.52
CA CYS A 151 -17.50 15.53 5.28
C CYS A 151 -16.54 14.91 6.31
N TYR A 152 -16.94 14.81 7.58
CA TYR A 152 -16.13 14.19 8.62
C TYR A 152 -15.97 12.68 8.39
N ILE A 153 -17.04 11.99 8.03
CA ILE A 153 -16.98 10.57 7.65
C ILE A 153 -16.07 10.39 6.42
N TRP A 154 -16.20 11.25 5.40
CA TRP A 154 -15.36 11.21 4.22
C TRP A 154 -13.88 11.50 4.54
N LEU A 155 -13.60 12.42 5.46
CA LEU A 155 -12.25 12.69 5.97
C LEU A 155 -11.65 11.43 6.61
N ILE A 156 -12.40 10.78 7.51
CA ILE A 156 -11.96 9.53 8.16
C ILE A 156 -11.63 8.48 7.09
N VAL A 157 -12.51 8.29 6.11
CA VAL A 157 -12.26 7.34 5.02
C VAL A 157 -10.98 7.70 4.25
N LEU A 158 -10.78 8.95 3.85
CA LEU A 158 -9.57 9.37 3.11
C LEU A 158 -8.27 9.24 3.91
N VAL A 159 -8.34 9.48 5.23
CA VAL A 159 -7.20 9.35 6.14
C VAL A 159 -6.82 7.88 6.32
N PHE A 160 -7.81 7.00 6.49
CA PHE A 160 -7.58 5.58 6.75
C PHE A 160 -7.61 4.69 5.51
N ASP A 161 -7.82 5.23 4.30
CA ASP A 161 -7.91 4.44 3.06
C ASP A 161 -6.66 3.58 2.83
N ASP A 162 -5.48 4.17 3.05
CA ASP A 162 -4.20 3.49 2.90
C ASP A 162 -4.04 2.37 3.94
N ASP A 163 -4.40 2.64 5.20
CA ASP A 163 -4.31 1.67 6.31
C ASP A 163 -5.30 0.50 6.14
N ILE A 164 -6.53 0.80 5.71
CA ILE A 164 -7.57 -0.19 5.42
C ILE A 164 -7.12 -1.05 4.24
N GLY A 165 -6.59 -0.43 3.18
CA GLY A 165 -6.03 -1.13 2.03
C GLY A 165 -4.88 -2.07 2.42
N VAL A 166 -3.95 -1.59 3.24
CA VAL A 166 -2.84 -2.42 3.76
C VAL A 166 -3.36 -3.55 4.64
N ALA A 167 -4.33 -3.29 5.54
CA ALA A 167 -4.92 -4.32 6.40
C ALA A 167 -5.64 -5.40 5.59
N TYR A 168 -6.41 -5.01 4.57
CA TYR A 168 -7.05 -5.94 3.64
C TYR A 168 -6.03 -6.81 2.92
N LYS A 169 -4.97 -6.20 2.36
CA LYS A 169 -3.89 -6.92 1.65
C LYS A 169 -3.16 -7.91 2.55
N LYS A 170 -2.86 -7.52 3.80
CA LYS A 170 -2.28 -8.42 4.80
C LYS A 170 -3.20 -9.61 5.05
N LYS A 171 -4.50 -9.36 5.27
CA LYS A 171 -5.44 -10.44 5.57
C LYS A 171 -5.66 -11.39 4.39
N HIS A 172 -5.69 -10.84 3.18
CA HIS A 172 -5.74 -11.62 1.94
C HIS A 172 -4.50 -12.50 1.77
N CYS A 173 -3.31 -11.96 2.04
CA CYS A 173 -2.06 -12.72 2.01
C CYS A 173 -2.07 -13.88 3.03
N GLU A 174 -2.47 -13.63 4.28
CA GLU A 174 -2.59 -14.68 5.30
C GLU A 174 -3.53 -15.83 4.89
N LEU A 175 -4.62 -15.49 4.19
CA LEU A 175 -5.57 -16.47 3.66
C LEU A 175 -4.92 -17.34 2.57
N ILE A 176 -4.24 -16.72 1.60
CA ILE A 176 -3.49 -17.42 0.56
C ILE A 176 -2.43 -18.34 1.18
N GLU A 177 -1.65 -17.84 2.11
CA GLU A 177 -0.64 -18.63 2.82
C GLU A 177 -1.25 -19.83 3.56
N GLY A 178 -2.46 -19.67 4.11
CA GLY A 178 -3.25 -20.77 4.67
C GLY A 178 -3.55 -21.87 3.65
N PHE A 179 -3.96 -21.49 2.44
CA PHE A 179 -4.22 -22.43 1.35
C PHE A 179 -2.95 -23.11 0.83
N ILE A 180 -1.84 -22.37 0.71
CA ILE A 180 -0.54 -22.91 0.31
C ILE A 180 -0.10 -23.97 1.32
N LYS A 181 -0.11 -23.65 2.62
CA LYS A 181 0.30 -24.59 3.68
C LYS A 181 -0.59 -25.84 3.77
N ALA A 182 -1.86 -25.72 3.39
CA ALA A 182 -2.79 -26.84 3.34
C ALA A 182 -2.68 -27.68 2.04
N GLY A 183 -1.80 -27.31 1.10
CA GLY A 183 -1.56 -28.06 -0.12
C GLY A 183 -2.66 -27.92 -1.18
N HIS A 184 -3.45 -26.84 -1.14
CA HIS A 184 -4.54 -26.64 -2.10
C HIS A 184 -4.08 -26.23 -3.51
N TYR A 185 -2.84 -25.75 -3.64
CA TYR A 185 -2.27 -25.39 -4.94
C TYR A 185 -1.56 -26.62 -5.54
N PRO A 186 -1.86 -26.99 -6.80
CA PRO A 186 -1.17 -28.10 -7.45
C PRO A 186 0.30 -27.76 -7.68
N VAL A 187 1.19 -28.70 -7.42
CA VAL A 187 2.63 -28.56 -7.66
C VAL A 187 3.21 -29.89 -8.13
N GLN A 188 4.13 -29.83 -9.09
CA GLN A 188 5.00 -30.95 -9.42
C GLN A 188 6.05 -31.06 -8.31
N ALA A 189 5.81 -31.97 -7.36
CA ALA A 189 6.74 -32.21 -6.26
C ALA A 189 7.99 -32.92 -6.76
N VAL A 190 9.12 -32.64 -6.11
CA VAL A 190 10.40 -33.30 -6.36
C VAL A 190 10.74 -34.16 -5.15
N GLU A 191 10.87 -35.47 -5.35
CA GLU A 191 11.13 -36.43 -4.27
C GLU A 191 12.59 -36.90 -4.25
N SER A 192 13.30 -36.82 -5.38
CA SER A 192 14.68 -37.26 -5.49
C SER A 192 15.53 -36.37 -6.40
N LEU A 193 16.86 -36.39 -6.22
CA LEU A 193 17.81 -35.66 -7.08
C LEU A 193 17.86 -36.21 -8.51
N GLU A 194 17.50 -37.49 -8.69
CA GLU A 194 17.58 -38.20 -9.96
C GLU A 194 16.46 -37.78 -10.92
N GLU A 195 15.39 -37.18 -10.40
CA GLU A 195 14.25 -36.66 -11.15
C GLU A 195 14.47 -35.26 -11.72
N VAL A 196 15.52 -34.55 -11.27
CA VAL A 196 15.77 -33.17 -11.67
C VAL A 196 16.64 -33.15 -12.92
N GLU A 197 16.11 -32.60 -14.01
CA GLU A 197 16.85 -32.40 -15.26
C GLU A 197 17.02 -30.92 -15.59
N VAL A 198 16.10 -30.07 -15.13
CA VAL A 198 16.11 -28.64 -15.42
C VAL A 198 15.87 -27.82 -14.15
N VAL A 199 16.75 -26.84 -13.93
CA VAL A 199 16.72 -25.95 -12.77
C VAL A 199 16.50 -24.51 -13.23
N GLY A 200 15.53 -23.83 -12.63
CA GLY A 200 15.27 -22.42 -12.81
C GLY A 200 15.90 -21.56 -11.71
N GLY A 201 16.32 -20.35 -12.04
CA GLY A 201 16.73 -19.33 -11.07
C GLY A 201 15.95 -18.04 -11.31
N ILE A 202 15.41 -17.44 -10.25
CA ILE A 202 14.62 -16.21 -10.35
C ILE A 202 15.08 -15.13 -9.38
N ASP A 203 15.19 -13.91 -9.90
CA ASP A 203 15.51 -12.69 -9.16
C ASP A 203 14.61 -11.54 -9.61
N ILE A 204 14.33 -10.61 -8.69
CA ILE A 204 13.59 -9.38 -8.97
C ILE A 204 14.29 -8.19 -8.33
N SER A 205 14.55 -7.16 -9.14
CA SER A 205 15.22 -5.95 -8.70
C SER A 205 14.35 -4.72 -8.95
N THR A 206 13.94 -4.03 -7.87
CA THR A 206 13.16 -2.80 -7.96
C THR A 206 14.05 -1.61 -8.35
N SER A 207 13.55 -0.73 -9.22
CA SER A 207 14.28 0.47 -9.61
C SER A 207 14.45 1.44 -8.45
N LYS A 208 15.67 1.97 -8.26
CA LYS A 208 15.99 2.99 -7.24
C LYS A 208 15.38 4.35 -7.54
N SER A 209 15.11 4.65 -8.81
CA SER A 209 14.54 5.94 -9.24
C SER A 209 13.02 5.95 -9.22
N ASN A 210 12.39 4.78 -9.44
CA ASN A 210 10.95 4.65 -9.42
C ASN A 210 10.52 3.27 -8.89
N ASN A 211 10.06 3.25 -7.64
CA ASN A 211 9.64 2.04 -6.93
C ASN A 211 8.47 1.30 -7.59
N GLY A 212 7.77 1.91 -8.56
CA GLY A 212 6.71 1.28 -9.35
C GLY A 212 7.19 0.38 -10.49
N PHE A 213 8.51 0.33 -10.74
CA PHE A 213 9.09 -0.56 -11.75
C PHE A 213 10.10 -1.51 -11.11
N ALA A 214 10.08 -2.76 -11.57
CA ALA A 214 11.09 -3.75 -11.26
C ALA A 214 11.49 -4.49 -12.54
N VAL A 215 12.68 -5.09 -12.53
CA VAL A 215 13.10 -6.04 -13.56
C VAL A 215 13.07 -7.42 -12.94
N VAL A 216 12.36 -8.35 -13.59
CA VAL A 216 12.36 -9.76 -13.21
C VAL A 216 13.26 -10.49 -14.19
N ALA A 217 14.15 -11.34 -13.68
CA ALA A 217 15.02 -12.18 -14.48
C ALA A 217 14.76 -13.66 -14.15
N PHE A 218 14.58 -14.48 -15.18
CA PHE A 218 14.38 -15.92 -15.07
C PHE A 218 15.42 -16.65 -15.92
N SER A 219 16.22 -17.48 -15.27
CA SER A 219 17.32 -18.22 -15.87
C SER A 219 17.02 -19.71 -15.79
N VAL A 220 17.37 -20.46 -16.84
CA VAL A 220 17.09 -21.90 -16.95
C VAL A 220 18.38 -22.64 -17.24
N PHE A 221 18.65 -23.69 -16.49
CA PHE A 221 19.88 -24.49 -16.56
C PHE A 221 19.55 -25.97 -16.69
N GLU A 222 20.38 -26.68 -17.44
CA GLU A 222 20.41 -28.14 -17.46
C GLU A 222 21.09 -28.67 -16.20
N TYR A 223 20.53 -29.69 -15.57
CA TYR A 223 21.05 -30.36 -14.38
C TYR A 223 21.46 -31.80 -14.73
N PRO A 224 22.58 -32.33 -14.18
CA PRO A 224 23.50 -31.72 -13.21
C PRO A 224 24.63 -30.88 -13.84
N SER A 225 24.64 -30.72 -15.17
CA SER A 225 25.75 -30.05 -15.89
C SER A 225 25.88 -28.55 -15.57
N MET A 226 24.79 -27.93 -15.09
CA MET A 226 24.59 -26.49 -14.88
C MET A 226 24.92 -25.66 -16.11
N ARG A 227 24.66 -26.21 -17.30
CA ARG A 227 24.80 -25.49 -18.56
C ARG A 227 23.60 -24.56 -18.74
N PRO A 228 23.79 -23.25 -18.97
CA PRO A 228 22.68 -22.34 -19.22
C PRO A 228 21.96 -22.76 -20.51
N LEU A 229 20.64 -22.88 -20.42
CA LEU A 229 19.75 -23.17 -21.54
C LEU A 229 19.14 -21.89 -22.08
N ALA A 230 18.66 -21.00 -21.19
CA ALA A 230 18.08 -19.72 -21.57
C ALA A 230 18.09 -18.73 -20.40
N ILE A 231 18.03 -17.44 -20.72
CA ILE A 231 17.84 -16.34 -19.77
C ILE A 231 16.77 -15.42 -20.38
N PHE A 232 15.81 -15.02 -19.55
CA PHE A 232 14.73 -14.14 -19.91
C PHE A 232 14.65 -13.01 -18.88
N ASP A 233 14.37 -11.79 -19.33
CA ASP A 233 14.09 -10.65 -18.47
C ASP A 233 12.94 -9.82 -19.02
N ASP A 234 12.17 -9.19 -18.14
CA ASP A 234 11.12 -8.24 -18.50
C ASP A 234 10.92 -7.21 -17.39
N VAL A 235 10.35 -6.06 -17.75
CA VAL A 235 10.00 -5.01 -16.81
C VAL A 235 8.63 -5.31 -16.21
N ALA A 236 8.59 -5.56 -14.91
CA ALA A 236 7.38 -5.69 -14.14
C ALA A 236 6.93 -4.33 -13.58
N VAL A 237 5.64 -4.03 -13.74
CA VAL A 237 5.00 -2.89 -13.07
C VAL A 237 4.54 -3.35 -11.69
N ILE A 238 5.05 -2.70 -10.65
CA ILE A 238 4.65 -2.96 -9.28
C ILE A 238 3.70 -1.88 -8.80
N THR A 239 2.45 -2.27 -8.55
CA THR A 239 1.41 -1.40 -7.97
C THR A 239 1.35 -1.47 -6.45
N GLU A 240 1.88 -2.55 -5.89
CA GLU A 240 1.73 -2.88 -4.47
C GLU A 240 2.81 -2.22 -3.61
N PRO A 241 2.44 -1.64 -2.45
CA PRO A 241 3.42 -1.02 -1.56
C PRO A 241 4.31 -2.06 -0.89
N TYR A 242 5.51 -1.64 -0.48
CA TYR A 242 6.34 -2.46 0.39
C TYR A 242 5.73 -2.53 1.79
N ILE A 243 5.32 -3.74 2.20
CA ILE A 243 4.82 -4.02 3.54
C ILE A 243 5.81 -4.99 4.19
N THR A 244 6.41 -4.59 5.32
CA THR A 244 7.36 -5.41 6.07
C THR A 244 6.76 -6.79 6.37
N ASP A 245 7.53 -7.86 6.14
CA ASP A 245 7.11 -9.26 6.23
C ASP A 245 6.00 -9.70 5.27
N TYR A 246 5.61 -8.89 4.27
CA TYR A 246 4.60 -9.21 3.26
C TYR A 246 5.14 -9.00 1.83
N LEU A 247 6.44 -9.23 1.62
CA LEU A 247 7.10 -9.05 0.32
C LEU A 247 6.40 -9.82 -0.82
N ALA A 248 5.87 -11.01 -0.52
CA ALA A 248 5.13 -11.82 -1.48
C ALA A 248 3.91 -11.11 -2.08
N VAL A 249 3.24 -10.22 -1.32
CA VAL A 249 2.12 -9.41 -1.84
C VAL A 249 2.57 -8.53 -3.01
N ARG A 250 3.80 -8.05 -2.94
CA ARG A 250 4.36 -7.12 -3.91
C ARG A 250 4.97 -7.83 -5.13
N GLU A 251 5.62 -8.97 -4.91
CA GLU A 251 6.53 -9.55 -5.90
C GLU A 251 6.08 -10.93 -6.43
N ALA A 252 5.31 -11.71 -5.67
CA ALA A 252 5.01 -13.08 -6.06
C ALA A 252 4.20 -13.18 -7.35
N ALA A 253 3.15 -12.36 -7.49
CA ALA A 253 2.30 -12.38 -8.68
C ALA A 253 3.05 -11.89 -9.94
N PRO A 254 3.71 -10.70 -9.96
CA PRO A 254 4.48 -10.28 -11.13
C PRO A 254 5.55 -11.29 -11.57
N VAL A 255 6.23 -11.91 -10.59
CA VAL A 255 7.25 -12.92 -10.85
C VAL A 255 6.64 -14.20 -11.43
N ALA A 256 5.57 -14.71 -10.82
CA ALA A 256 4.90 -15.91 -11.32
C ALA A 256 4.26 -15.71 -12.69
N ASP A 257 3.64 -14.55 -12.94
CA ASP A 257 3.05 -14.20 -14.24
C ASP A 257 4.13 -14.16 -15.32
N PHE A 258 5.30 -13.58 -15.02
CA PHE A 258 6.45 -13.58 -15.93
C PHE A 258 6.94 -15.00 -16.25
N VAL A 259 7.14 -15.84 -15.23
CA VAL A 259 7.52 -17.25 -15.44
C VAL A 259 6.48 -17.98 -16.28
N ASN A 260 5.20 -17.87 -15.92
CA ASN A 260 4.11 -18.55 -16.63
C ASN A 260 4.02 -18.09 -18.10
N LYS A 261 4.25 -16.80 -18.38
CA LYS A 261 4.34 -16.25 -19.75
C LYS A 261 5.51 -16.89 -20.52
N VAL A 262 6.71 -16.90 -19.93
CA VAL A 262 7.89 -17.54 -20.55
C VAL A 262 7.63 -19.02 -20.81
N LEU A 263 7.01 -19.74 -19.87
CA LEU A 263 6.72 -21.16 -20.03
C LEU A 263 5.60 -21.46 -21.03
N ALA A 264 4.69 -20.51 -21.26
CA ALA A 264 3.70 -20.61 -22.33
C ALA A 264 4.38 -20.52 -23.72
N ASP A 265 5.37 -19.63 -23.85
CA ASP A 265 6.13 -19.44 -25.10
C ASP A 265 7.19 -20.55 -25.31
N TYR A 266 7.79 -21.05 -24.22
CA TYR A 266 8.85 -22.07 -24.23
C TYR A 266 8.55 -23.25 -23.29
N PRO A 267 7.54 -24.10 -23.57
CA PRO A 267 7.14 -25.18 -22.66
C PRO A 267 8.23 -26.23 -22.39
N HIS A 268 9.14 -26.43 -23.33
CA HIS A 268 10.26 -27.36 -23.23
C HIS A 268 11.37 -26.90 -22.26
N LEU A 269 11.31 -25.65 -21.79
CA LEU A 269 12.22 -25.09 -20.80
C LEU A 269 11.62 -25.05 -19.39
N ARG A 270 10.48 -25.74 -19.17
CA ARG A 270 9.88 -25.83 -17.84
C ARG A 270 10.86 -26.47 -16.86
N PRO A 271 11.28 -25.76 -15.79
CA PRO A 271 12.14 -26.33 -14.79
C PRO A 271 11.37 -27.28 -13.87
N ASP A 272 12.06 -28.28 -13.33
CA ASP A 272 11.55 -29.16 -12.29
C ASP A 272 11.53 -28.44 -10.93
N VAL A 273 12.50 -27.54 -10.72
CA VAL A 273 12.66 -26.76 -9.50
C VAL A 273 13.16 -25.35 -9.79
N ILE A 274 12.67 -24.35 -9.06
CA ILE A 274 13.09 -22.95 -9.16
C ILE A 274 13.76 -22.49 -7.87
N LEU A 275 14.96 -21.94 -7.96
CA LEU A 275 15.64 -21.23 -6.88
C LEU A 275 15.22 -19.77 -6.91
N CYS A 276 14.65 -19.29 -5.82
CA CYS A 276 14.20 -17.91 -5.66
C CYS A 276 15.17 -17.16 -4.73
N ASP A 277 15.60 -15.95 -5.13
CA ASP A 277 16.28 -15.03 -4.20
C ASP A 277 15.28 -14.54 -3.15
N GLY A 278 15.29 -15.18 -1.98
CA GLY A 278 14.31 -14.93 -0.94
C GLY A 278 14.06 -16.14 -0.05
N ASN A 279 13.23 -15.96 0.96
CA ASN A 279 12.89 -17.03 1.90
C ASN A 279 11.72 -17.89 1.39
N GLY A 280 11.77 -19.20 1.69
CA GLY A 280 10.65 -20.13 1.60
C GLY A 280 9.95 -20.24 2.95
N GLN A 281 9.88 -21.44 3.51
CA GLN A 281 9.21 -21.73 4.78
C GLN A 281 9.89 -21.08 5.98
N PHE A 282 11.15 -20.65 5.86
CA PHE A 282 11.83 -19.84 6.89
C PHE A 282 11.32 -18.38 6.87
N HIS A 283 10.09 -18.21 7.33
CA HIS A 283 9.37 -16.95 7.33
C HIS A 283 8.44 -16.88 8.56
N ILE A 284 8.14 -15.68 9.08
CA ILE A 284 7.31 -15.52 10.31
C ILE A 284 5.97 -16.27 10.25
N ARG A 285 5.40 -16.46 9.05
CA ARG A 285 4.14 -17.18 8.82
C ARG A 285 4.32 -18.56 8.19
N ARG A 286 5.55 -19.06 8.16
CA ARG A 286 6.01 -20.29 7.49
C ARG A 286 5.67 -20.37 6.00
N CYS A 287 5.60 -19.20 5.35
CA CYS A 287 5.27 -19.07 3.94
C CYS A 287 5.90 -17.77 3.42
N GLY A 288 7.09 -17.86 2.84
CA GLY A 288 7.82 -16.75 2.24
C GLY A 288 7.60 -16.63 0.74
N LEU A 289 8.34 -15.75 0.07
CA LEU A 289 8.20 -15.47 -1.36
C LEU A 289 8.29 -16.74 -2.22
N ALA A 290 9.26 -17.63 -1.95
CA ALA A 290 9.44 -18.85 -2.73
C ALA A 290 8.20 -19.77 -2.65
N CYS A 291 7.54 -19.85 -1.49
CA CYS A 291 6.31 -20.63 -1.32
C CYS A 291 5.16 -20.08 -2.18
N HIS A 292 5.01 -18.76 -2.23
CA HIS A 292 4.00 -18.10 -3.07
C HIS A 292 4.28 -18.31 -4.56
N ILE A 293 5.54 -18.14 -5.00
CA ILE A 293 5.93 -18.37 -6.40
C ILE A 293 5.61 -19.83 -6.79
N GLY A 294 5.99 -20.80 -5.97
CA GLY A 294 5.76 -22.22 -6.29
C GLY A 294 4.28 -22.58 -6.37
N ALA A 295 3.45 -21.98 -5.50
CA ALA A 295 2.00 -22.15 -5.55
C ALA A 295 1.37 -21.54 -6.81
N LEU A 296 1.90 -20.41 -7.30
CA LEU A 296 1.37 -19.71 -8.47
C LEU A 296 1.88 -20.27 -9.81
N THR A 297 3.09 -20.84 -9.86
CA THR A 297 3.67 -21.47 -11.06
C THR A 297 3.39 -22.97 -11.16
N GLY A 298 3.05 -23.60 -10.03
CA GLY A 298 2.89 -25.05 -9.91
C GLY A 298 4.20 -25.83 -10.07
N ILE A 299 5.34 -25.18 -9.82
CA ILE A 299 6.69 -25.75 -9.90
C ILE A 299 7.29 -25.78 -8.49
N ALA A 300 8.09 -26.80 -8.17
CA ALA A 300 8.77 -26.84 -6.89
C ALA A 300 9.70 -25.65 -6.72
N THR A 301 9.79 -25.09 -5.51
CA THR A 301 10.60 -23.90 -5.24
C THR A 301 11.49 -24.04 -4.03
N ILE A 302 12.66 -23.41 -4.11
CA ILE A 302 13.64 -23.31 -3.02
C ILE A 302 13.90 -21.84 -2.76
N GLY A 303 13.81 -21.42 -1.49
CA GLY A 303 14.22 -20.09 -1.08
C GLY A 303 15.70 -20.06 -0.74
N VAL A 304 16.47 -19.23 -1.44
CA VAL A 304 17.90 -18.98 -1.17
C VAL A 304 18.06 -17.52 -0.78
N ALA A 305 18.21 -17.26 0.53
CA ALA A 305 18.40 -15.91 1.02
C ALA A 305 19.89 -15.59 1.27
N LYS A 306 20.28 -14.33 1.02
CA LYS A 306 21.63 -13.80 1.27
C LYS A 306 21.86 -13.34 2.71
N ASN A 307 20.77 -13.01 3.43
CA ASN A 307 20.81 -12.48 4.78
C ASN A 307 19.89 -13.29 5.70
N LEU A 308 20.32 -13.50 6.94
CA LEU A 308 19.50 -14.14 7.96
C LEU A 308 18.40 -13.18 8.43
N ASN A 309 17.14 -13.53 8.16
CA ASN A 309 16.02 -12.76 8.69
C ASN A 309 15.67 -13.23 10.12
N LEU A 310 16.09 -12.44 11.12
CA LEU A 310 15.82 -12.72 12.54
C LEU A 310 14.37 -12.43 12.96
N SER A 311 13.51 -11.92 12.07
CA SER A 311 12.12 -11.58 12.42
C SER A 311 11.31 -12.81 12.84
N LEU A 312 11.61 -13.98 12.25
CA LEU A 312 11.02 -15.25 12.67
C LEU A 312 11.36 -15.60 14.13
N LEU A 313 12.62 -15.43 14.52
CA LEU A 313 13.07 -15.67 15.89
C LEU A 313 12.38 -14.73 16.88
N LYS A 314 12.35 -13.43 16.55
CA LYS A 314 11.68 -12.43 17.37
C LYS A 314 10.18 -12.70 17.52
N ALA A 315 9.52 -13.10 16.44
CA ALA A 315 8.10 -13.46 16.46
C ALA A 315 7.84 -14.76 17.26
N ALA A 316 8.79 -15.67 17.30
CA ALA A 316 8.75 -16.88 18.13
C ALA A 316 9.05 -16.62 19.61
N GLY A 317 9.34 -15.37 20.01
CA GLY A 317 9.69 -15.01 21.39
C GLY A 317 11.11 -15.39 21.79
N ALA A 318 12.03 -15.51 20.83
CA ALA A 318 13.43 -15.78 21.10
C ALA A 318 14.05 -14.72 22.02
N ASP A 319 14.60 -15.20 23.12
CA ASP A 319 15.41 -14.49 24.09
C ASP A 319 16.84 -14.25 23.58
N ASP A 320 17.58 -13.33 24.21
CA ASP A 320 18.91 -12.90 23.78
C ASP A 320 19.90 -14.07 23.61
N ASP A 321 19.71 -15.15 24.38
CA ASP A 321 20.55 -16.35 24.28
C ASP A 321 20.30 -17.15 23.01
N VAL A 322 19.06 -17.20 22.52
CA VAL A 322 18.70 -17.82 21.23
C VAL A 322 19.27 -16.99 20.07
N LEU A 323 19.24 -15.66 20.18
CA LEU A 323 19.88 -14.79 19.19
C LEU A 323 21.40 -15.02 19.15
N LYS A 324 22.07 -15.10 20.31
CA LYS A 324 23.51 -15.43 20.36
C LYS A 324 23.80 -16.80 19.76
N ALA A 325 23.01 -17.82 20.09
CA ALA A 325 23.17 -19.16 19.52
C ALA A 325 23.04 -19.14 17.98
N SER A 326 22.14 -18.30 17.44
CA SER A 326 22.02 -18.11 15.99
C SER A 326 23.27 -17.48 15.37
N GLU A 327 23.84 -16.46 16.01
CA GLU A 327 25.08 -15.81 15.55
C GLU A 327 26.28 -16.77 15.64
N GLU A 328 26.38 -17.55 16.71
CA GLU A 328 27.41 -18.58 16.90
C GLU A 328 27.31 -19.67 15.83
N LEU A 329 26.11 -20.16 15.52
CA LEU A 329 25.91 -21.16 14.46
C LEU A 329 26.35 -20.61 13.10
N VAL A 330 25.94 -19.39 12.75
CA VAL A 330 26.33 -18.72 11.50
C VAL A 330 27.85 -18.52 11.45
N ALA A 331 28.47 -18.10 12.55
CA ALA A 331 29.92 -17.92 12.64
C ALA A 331 30.66 -19.25 12.48
N ASN A 332 30.17 -20.32 13.12
CA ASN A 332 30.74 -21.66 13.02
C ASN A 332 30.73 -22.14 11.57
N VAL A 333 29.58 -22.08 10.89
CA VAL A 333 29.46 -22.47 9.48
C VAL A 333 30.37 -21.61 8.61
N SER A 334 30.39 -20.29 8.80
CA SER A 334 31.24 -19.35 8.05
C SER A 334 32.74 -19.61 8.24
N SER A 335 33.14 -20.15 9.39
CA SER A 335 34.53 -20.43 9.76
C SER A 335 35.06 -21.77 9.25
N GLN A 336 34.19 -22.69 8.81
CA GLN A 336 34.62 -23.97 8.26
C GLN A 336 35.54 -23.75 7.05
N SER A 337 36.39 -24.72 6.73
CA SER A 337 37.30 -24.61 5.57
C SER A 337 36.69 -25.22 4.31
N SER A 338 35.90 -26.28 4.45
CA SER A 338 35.18 -26.95 3.36
C SER A 338 33.80 -26.36 3.09
N ASP A 339 33.24 -26.70 1.93
CA ASP A 339 31.82 -26.51 1.65
C ASP A 339 30.99 -27.46 2.53
N GLY A 340 29.75 -27.08 2.81
CA GLY A 340 28.83 -27.87 3.60
C GLY A 340 27.70 -27.01 4.18
N TYR A 341 26.78 -27.67 4.86
CA TYR A 341 25.65 -27.02 5.50
C TYR A 341 25.47 -27.50 6.94
N ALA A 342 24.86 -26.64 7.76
CA ALA A 342 24.38 -27.01 9.08
C ALA A 342 22.89 -26.70 9.20
N PRO A 343 22.09 -27.59 9.82
CA PRO A 343 20.70 -27.29 10.12
C PRO A 343 20.60 -26.11 11.08
N PHE A 344 19.67 -25.20 10.81
CA PHE A 344 19.35 -24.11 11.72
C PHE A 344 18.38 -24.61 12.80
N ASP A 345 18.92 -25.39 13.73
CA ASP A 345 18.20 -26.07 14.82
C ASP A 345 17.96 -25.21 16.06
N VAL A 346 18.37 -23.94 16.00
CA VAL A 346 18.06 -22.90 16.99
C VAL A 346 16.54 -22.72 17.17
N ILE A 347 15.75 -23.05 16.15
CA ILE A 347 14.29 -23.17 16.22
C ILE A 347 13.84 -24.52 15.72
N LEU A 348 12.82 -25.08 16.38
CA LEU A 348 12.17 -26.32 15.95
C LEU A 348 10.75 -26.07 15.43
N PRO A 349 10.31 -26.78 14.38
CA PRO A 349 11.11 -27.67 13.53
C PRO A 349 12.17 -26.89 12.71
N VAL A 350 13.19 -27.59 12.22
CA VAL A 350 14.21 -26.98 11.34
C VAL A 350 13.55 -26.59 10.02
N LEU A 351 13.61 -25.29 9.68
CA LEU A 351 13.00 -24.74 8.47
C LEU A 351 14.04 -24.20 7.46
N MET A 352 15.31 -24.22 7.84
CA MET A 352 16.40 -23.64 7.07
C MET A 352 17.71 -24.35 7.38
N ASN A 353 18.57 -24.46 6.37
CA ASN A 353 19.96 -24.86 6.52
C ASN A 353 20.86 -23.67 6.18
N VAL A 354 21.86 -23.43 7.02
CA VAL A 354 22.91 -22.44 6.75
C VAL A 354 23.96 -23.14 5.93
N THR A 355 24.14 -22.70 4.69
CA THR A 355 25.03 -23.35 3.72
C THR A 355 26.21 -22.45 3.43
N ARG A 356 27.43 -22.99 3.61
CA ARG A 356 28.66 -22.32 3.21
C ARG A 356 29.06 -22.78 1.82
N LEU A 357 29.05 -21.80 0.94
CA LEU A 357 29.27 -21.99 -0.48
C LEU A 357 30.64 -21.42 -0.89
N GLY A 358 31.56 -22.30 -1.28
CA GLY A 358 32.56 -21.99 -2.29
C GLY A 358 33.61 -20.92 -1.97
N GLY A 359 34.34 -21.05 -0.86
CA GLY A 359 35.45 -20.12 -0.50
C GLY A 359 35.00 -18.71 -0.08
N SER A 360 33.71 -18.39 -0.21
CA SER A 360 33.10 -17.20 0.37
C SER A 360 32.96 -17.37 1.89
N LYS A 361 33.28 -16.32 2.64
CA LYS A 361 33.01 -16.26 4.09
C LYS A 361 31.53 -15.99 4.40
N ILE A 362 30.74 -15.58 3.40
CA ILE A 362 29.34 -15.22 3.57
C ILE A 362 28.49 -16.46 3.24
N PRO A 363 27.79 -17.05 4.22
CA PRO A 363 26.90 -18.19 3.98
C PRO A 363 25.61 -17.73 3.31
N VAL A 364 24.91 -18.68 2.69
CA VAL A 364 23.53 -18.52 2.22
C VAL A 364 22.58 -19.31 3.10
N TYR A 365 21.32 -18.91 3.08
CA TYR A 365 20.27 -19.43 3.94
C TYR A 365 19.25 -20.14 3.06
N VAL A 366 19.29 -21.47 3.06
CA VAL A 366 18.44 -22.29 2.19
C VAL A 366 17.23 -22.76 2.98
N SER A 367 16.04 -22.52 2.44
CA SER A 367 14.78 -22.97 3.02
C SER A 367 13.90 -23.58 1.95
N ALA A 368 13.18 -24.66 2.29
CA ALA A 368 12.21 -25.26 1.38
C ALA A 368 11.13 -24.23 1.01
N GLY A 369 10.78 -24.10 -0.26
CA GLY A 369 9.66 -23.28 -0.72
C GLY A 369 8.37 -24.10 -0.71
N TYR A 370 7.97 -24.57 -1.89
CA TYR A 370 6.76 -25.38 -2.11
C TYR A 370 7.10 -26.62 -2.94
N GLY A 371 6.45 -27.77 -2.68
CA GLY A 371 6.66 -29.00 -3.45
C GLY A 371 8.03 -29.68 -3.28
N ILE A 372 8.80 -29.34 -2.23
CA ILE A 372 10.13 -29.93 -1.99
C ILE A 372 10.46 -29.95 -0.49
N GLU A 373 11.19 -30.98 -0.04
CA GLU A 373 11.70 -31.08 1.33
C GLU A 373 13.02 -30.33 1.54
N LEU A 374 13.29 -29.90 2.78
CA LEU A 374 14.46 -29.07 3.12
C LEU A 374 15.79 -29.74 2.80
N ASP A 375 15.92 -31.04 3.06
CA ASP A 375 17.17 -31.78 2.81
C ASP A 375 17.50 -31.84 1.32
N LEU A 376 16.48 -32.07 0.49
CA LEU A 376 16.63 -32.09 -0.97
C LEU A 376 16.90 -30.68 -1.52
N ALA A 377 16.16 -29.69 -1.04
CA ALA A 377 16.37 -28.28 -1.37
C ALA A 377 17.80 -27.82 -1.07
N THR A 378 18.34 -28.25 0.09
CA THR A 378 19.71 -27.93 0.49
C THR A 378 20.72 -28.59 -0.41
N LYS A 379 20.55 -29.86 -0.77
CA LYS A 379 21.47 -30.54 -1.70
C LYS A 379 21.50 -29.87 -3.07
N LEU A 380 20.34 -29.50 -3.60
CA LEU A 380 20.23 -28.79 -4.90
C LEU A 380 20.91 -27.42 -4.85
N ALA A 381 20.80 -26.70 -3.73
CA ALA A 381 21.46 -25.41 -3.55
C ALA A 381 22.97 -25.52 -3.24
N ASP A 382 23.39 -26.55 -2.50
CA ASP A 382 24.78 -26.81 -2.08
C ASP A 382 25.65 -27.32 -3.23
N LEU A 383 25.09 -28.18 -4.10
CA LEU A 383 25.83 -28.78 -5.21
C LEU A 383 26.40 -27.74 -6.17
N HIS A 384 25.84 -26.53 -6.28
CA HIS A 384 26.22 -25.60 -7.34
C HIS A 384 26.17 -24.12 -6.97
N SER A 385 27.34 -23.55 -6.67
CA SER A 385 27.50 -22.09 -6.60
C SER A 385 28.91 -21.58 -6.96
N ARG A 386 29.75 -22.35 -7.66
CA ARG A 386 31.18 -22.07 -7.60
C ARG A 386 31.80 -21.18 -8.67
N GLU A 387 31.23 -20.98 -9.85
CA GLU A 387 31.90 -20.12 -10.85
C GLU A 387 30.98 -19.61 -11.97
N LYS A 388 30.04 -20.44 -12.47
CA LYS A 388 29.25 -20.10 -13.67
C LYS A 388 28.01 -19.25 -13.45
N VAL A 389 27.46 -19.14 -12.25
CA VAL A 389 26.21 -18.38 -12.04
C VAL A 389 26.53 -16.89 -11.81
N ARG A 390 27.57 -16.57 -11.04
CA ARG A 390 28.02 -15.18 -10.79
C ARG A 390 28.54 -14.46 -12.04
N GLU A 391 29.21 -15.14 -12.97
CA GLU A 391 29.70 -14.52 -14.21
C GLU A 391 28.56 -13.92 -15.07
N TYR A 392 27.33 -14.45 -14.97
CA TYR A 392 26.20 -14.02 -15.79
C TYR A 392 25.25 -13.01 -15.11
N PHE A 393 25.34 -12.85 -13.79
CA PHE A 393 24.54 -11.85 -13.05
C PHE A 393 25.29 -10.54 -12.81
N ASP A 394 26.62 -10.52 -13.00
CA ASP A 394 27.48 -9.33 -12.86
C ASP A 394 28.00 -8.77 -14.21
N SER A 395 27.51 -9.27 -15.35
CA SER A 395 27.77 -8.73 -16.71
C SER A 395 26.56 -8.03 -17.30
#